data_AF-A0A4V6DAL2-F1
#
_entry.id   AF-A0A4V6DAL2-F1
#
_cell.length_a   1.000
_cell.length_b   1.000
_cell.length_c   1.000
_cell.angle_alpha   90.00
_cell.angle_beta   90.00
_cell.angle_gamma   90.00
#
_symmetry.space_group_name_H-M   'P 1'
#
loop_
_entity.id
_entity.type
_entity.pdbx_description
1 polymer ?
#
loop_
_entity_poly.entity_id
_entity_poly.type
_entity_poly.pdbx_seq_one_letter_code
_entity_poly.pdbx_strand_id
1 'polypeptide(L)'
;MCALCDQVPETASHICLQCCYAKEIWLLVSNWVGSGANLLTGVDGDIHEWWNRLLAPLNANQRRLVAAILMDTTWNIWKERNRRIFDNTTLRPDQVFELIQNDVLTGRRASGTPLLGEELLVSQVFMFSFRSSSDREQASIM
;
A
#
# COMPACT_ATOMS: atom_id res chain seq x y z
N MET A 1 0.30 -0.88 24.96
CA MET A 1 1.39 -0.62 23.99
C MET A 1 0.84 -0.80 22.58
N CYS A 2 1.35 -0.11 21.55
CA CYS A 2 0.95 -0.36 20.16
C CYS A 2 1.43 -1.73 19.69
N ALA A 3 0.53 -2.57 19.16
CA ALA A 3 0.87 -3.92 18.75
C ALA A 3 1.77 -4.00 17.50
N LEU A 4 1.96 -2.91 16.76
CA LEU A 4 2.78 -2.87 15.55
C LEU A 4 4.26 -2.54 15.83
N CYS A 5 4.54 -1.62 16.76
CA CYS A 5 5.91 -1.14 17.03
C CYS A 5 6.37 -1.32 18.49
N ASP A 6 5.45 -1.58 19.42
CA ASP A 6 5.72 -1.72 20.85
C ASP A 6 6.37 -0.50 21.52
N GLN A 7 6.30 0.70 20.91
CA GLN A 7 7.00 1.90 21.41
C GLN A 7 6.11 2.88 22.20
N VAL A 8 4.92 3.21 21.66
CA VAL A 8 4.01 4.22 22.26
C VAL A 8 2.57 3.69 22.41
N PRO A 9 1.75 4.28 23.29
CA PRO A 9 0.36 3.88 23.44
C PRO A 9 -0.38 3.91 22.11
N GLU A 10 -1.27 2.95 21.92
CA GLU A 10 -1.98 2.80 20.66
C GLU A 10 -3.07 3.87 20.53
N THR A 11 -3.05 4.59 19.40
CA THR A 11 -4.12 5.51 18.97
C THR A 11 -4.40 5.30 17.49
N ALA A 12 -5.56 5.75 17.00
CA ALA A 12 -5.89 5.65 15.58
C ALA A 12 -4.84 6.35 14.69
N SER A 13 -4.46 7.59 15.03
CA SER A 13 -3.41 8.34 14.32
C SER A 13 -2.06 7.64 14.38
N HIS A 14 -1.74 7.02 15.52
CA HIS A 14 -0.50 6.27 15.64
C HIS A 14 -0.48 5.04 14.73
N ILE A 15 -1.49 4.17 14.82
CA ILE A 15 -1.56 2.94 14.00
C ILE A 15 -1.55 3.30 12.52
N CYS A 16 -2.32 4.31 12.12
CA CYS A 16 -2.52 4.58 10.70
C CYS A 16 -1.35 5.34 10.09
N LEU A 17 -0.71 6.29 10.80
CA LEU A 17 0.24 7.23 10.19
C LEU A 17 1.57 7.35 10.92
N GLN A 18 1.57 7.38 12.26
CA GLN A 18 2.77 7.77 13.02
C GLN A 18 3.66 6.58 13.39
N CYS A 19 3.11 5.37 13.42
CA CYS A 19 3.82 4.13 13.72
C CYS A 19 4.94 3.89 12.69
N CYS A 20 6.16 3.58 13.16
CA CYS A 20 7.30 3.31 12.28
C CYS A 20 7.00 2.15 11.30
N TYR A 21 6.33 1.10 11.76
CA TYR A 21 5.87 0.00 10.94
C TYR A 21 4.89 0.45 9.83
N ALA A 22 3.92 1.30 10.18
CA ALA A 22 2.97 1.84 9.22
C ALA A 22 3.65 2.79 8.22
N LYS A 23 4.57 3.65 8.67
CA LYS A 23 5.36 4.56 7.82
C LYS A 23 6.14 3.80 6.75
N GLU A 24 6.68 2.63 7.08
CA GLU A 24 7.38 1.78 6.11
C GLU A 24 6.43 1.25 5.01
N ILE A 25 5.23 0.81 5.39
CA ILE A 25 4.19 0.41 4.42
C ILE A 25 3.80 1.59 3.54
N TRP A 26 3.58 2.77 4.11
CA TRP A 26 3.26 3.97 3.33
C TRP A 26 4.37 4.37 2.36
N LEU A 27 5.64 4.18 2.75
CA LEU A 27 6.76 4.40 1.85
C LEU A 27 6.73 3.44 0.65
N LEU A 28 6.49 2.14 0.89
CA LEU A 28 6.36 1.15 -0.17
C LEU A 28 5.18 1.47 -1.11
N VAL A 29 4.03 1.81 -0.55
CA VAL A 29 2.84 2.21 -1.33
C VAL A 29 3.11 3.49 -2.12
N SER A 30 3.76 4.50 -1.53
CA SER A 30 4.11 5.75 -2.21
C SER A 30 5.04 5.51 -3.39
N ASN A 31 6.04 4.64 -3.22
CA ASN A 31 6.97 4.26 -4.28
C ASN A 31 6.26 3.51 -5.41
N TRP A 32 5.28 2.67 -5.08
CA TRP A 32 4.52 1.89 -6.05
C TRP A 32 3.55 2.74 -6.90
N VAL A 33 2.88 3.71 -6.28
CA VAL A 33 1.91 4.59 -6.97
C VAL A 33 2.64 5.68 -7.78
N GLY A 34 3.91 5.94 -7.49
CA GLY A 34 4.76 6.91 -8.16
C GLY A 34 4.73 8.31 -7.54
N SER A 35 5.71 9.13 -7.91
CA SER A 35 6.04 10.45 -7.31
C SER A 35 4.92 11.52 -7.34
N GLY A 36 3.77 11.23 -7.97
CA GLY A 36 2.62 12.14 -8.01
C GLY A 36 1.80 12.17 -6.71
N ALA A 37 1.91 11.14 -5.85
CA ALA A 37 1.21 11.07 -4.58
C ALA A 37 2.22 11.19 -3.43
N ASN A 38 2.40 12.39 -2.88
CA ASN A 38 3.22 12.63 -1.69
C ASN A 38 2.52 12.10 -0.42
N LEU A 39 2.26 10.79 -0.37
CA LEU A 39 1.48 10.12 0.71
C LEU A 39 2.13 10.28 2.09
N LEU A 40 3.43 10.51 2.13
CA LEU A 40 4.19 10.70 3.37
C LEU A 40 4.13 12.13 3.93
N THR A 41 3.50 13.08 3.24
CA THR A 41 3.41 14.47 3.74
C THR A 41 2.42 14.58 4.89
N GLY A 42 2.88 15.02 6.06
CA GLY A 42 2.01 15.30 7.21
C GLY A 42 1.55 14.06 7.99
N VAL A 43 2.30 12.96 7.91
CA VAL A 43 2.04 11.71 8.66
C VAL A 43 2.18 11.85 10.18
N ASP A 44 2.68 12.99 10.66
CA ASP A 44 2.77 13.30 12.10
C ASP A 44 1.51 14.00 12.64
N GLY A 45 0.56 14.36 11.77
CA GLY A 45 -0.67 15.08 12.14
C GLY A 45 -1.89 14.19 12.38
N ASP A 46 -3.07 14.84 12.40
CA ASP A 46 -4.37 14.17 12.47
C ASP A 46 -4.71 13.42 11.16
N ILE A 47 -5.33 12.25 11.29
CA ILE A 47 -5.64 11.37 10.15
C ILE A 47 -6.68 11.99 9.20
N HIS A 48 -7.68 12.68 9.73
CA HIS A 48 -8.73 13.29 8.93
C HIS A 48 -8.18 14.50 8.16
N GLU A 49 -7.36 15.33 8.79
CA GLU A 49 -6.66 16.42 8.08
C GLU A 49 -5.73 15.90 6.99
N TRP A 50 -4.93 14.88 7.30
CA TRP A 50 -4.02 14.26 6.34
C TRP A 50 -4.77 13.72 5.11
N TRP A 51 -5.87 13.00 5.33
CA TRP A 51 -6.72 12.46 4.27
C TRP A 51 -7.27 13.56 3.36
N ASN A 52 -7.83 14.62 3.97
CA ASN A 52 -8.41 15.73 3.20
C ASN A 52 -7.36 16.49 2.39
N ARG A 53 -6.16 16.72 2.96
CA ARG A 53 -5.06 17.37 2.22
C ARG A 53 -4.62 16.57 1.01
N LEU A 54 -4.53 15.24 1.12
CA LEU A 54 -4.15 14.38 0.00
C LEU A 54 -5.17 14.39 -1.13
N LEU A 55 -6.47 14.44 -0.81
CA LEU A 55 -7.55 14.37 -1.81
C LEU A 55 -7.97 15.71 -2.39
N ALA A 56 -7.73 16.81 -1.69
CA ALA A 56 -8.14 18.16 -2.10
C ALA A 56 -7.63 18.57 -3.51
N PRO A 57 -6.35 18.38 -3.88
CA PRO A 57 -5.84 18.83 -5.18
C PRO A 57 -6.22 17.90 -6.34
N LEU A 58 -6.82 16.73 -6.06
CA LEU A 58 -7.09 15.70 -7.06
C LEU A 58 -8.41 15.92 -7.78
N ASN A 59 -8.42 15.66 -9.10
CA ASN A 59 -9.66 15.59 -9.86
C ASN A 59 -10.49 14.35 -9.46
N ALA A 60 -11.75 14.26 -9.90
CA ALA A 60 -12.67 13.21 -9.46
C ALA A 60 -12.13 11.77 -9.68
N ASN A 61 -11.49 11.51 -10.83
CA ASN A 61 -10.94 10.19 -11.15
C ASN A 61 -9.73 9.86 -10.29
N GLN A 62 -8.79 10.81 -10.16
CA GLN A 62 -7.62 10.67 -9.29
C GLN A 62 -8.03 10.49 -7.83
N ARG A 63 -9.00 11.29 -7.36
CA ARG A 63 -9.52 11.24 -5.99
C ARG A 63 -10.09 9.86 -5.68
N ARG A 64 -10.89 9.29 -6.60
CA ARG A 64 -11.44 7.94 -6.42
C ARG A 64 -10.34 6.89 -6.33
N LEU A 65 -9.34 6.95 -7.21
CA LEU A 65 -8.22 6.01 -7.22
C LEU A 65 -7.38 6.11 -5.94
N VAL A 66 -6.98 7.32 -5.56
CA VAL A 66 -6.17 7.55 -4.36
C VAL A 66 -6.97 7.17 -3.10
N ALA A 67 -8.25 7.53 -3.01
CA ALA A 67 -9.09 7.13 -1.87
C ALA A 67 -9.19 5.60 -1.72
N ALA A 68 -9.28 4.85 -2.82
CA ALA A 68 -9.27 3.39 -2.77
C ALA A 68 -7.94 2.85 -2.22
N ILE A 69 -6.81 3.34 -2.73
CA ILE A 69 -5.47 2.94 -2.25
C ILE A 69 -5.29 3.27 -0.76
N LEU A 70 -5.72 4.47 -0.34
CA LEU A 70 -5.65 4.88 1.05
C LEU A 70 -6.49 3.97 1.96
N MET A 71 -7.70 3.60 1.51
CA MET A 71 -8.60 2.72 2.24
C MET A 71 -8.02 1.30 2.36
N ASP A 72 -7.57 0.73 1.24
CA ASP A 72 -6.99 -0.62 1.19
C ASP A 72 -5.71 -0.72 2.04
N THR A 73 -4.87 0.33 2.01
CA THR A 73 -3.65 0.40 2.82
C THR A 73 -3.98 0.45 4.31
N THR A 74 -4.86 1.38 4.71
CA THR A 74 -5.28 1.54 6.13
C THR A 74 -5.94 0.25 6.65
N TRP A 75 -6.77 -0.39 5.82
CA TRP A 75 -7.43 -1.65 6.16
C TRP A 75 -6.42 -2.78 6.36
N ASN A 76 -5.41 -2.92 5.51
CA ASN A 76 -4.38 -3.95 5.64
C ASN A 76 -3.47 -3.73 6.87
N ILE A 77 -3.14 -2.48 7.19
CA ILE A 77 -2.43 -2.14 8.44
C ILE A 77 -3.26 -2.57 9.66
N TRP A 78 -4.56 -2.29 9.65
CA TRP A 78 -5.47 -2.74 10.71
C TRP A 78 -5.58 -4.27 10.80
N LYS A 79 -5.68 -4.96 9.65
CA LYS A 79 -5.68 -6.44 9.60
C LYS A 79 -4.40 -7.01 10.21
N GLU A 80 -3.24 -6.44 9.91
CA GLU A 80 -1.96 -6.86 10.51
C GLU A 80 -1.94 -6.65 12.03
N ARG A 81 -2.38 -5.48 12.51
CA ARG A 81 -2.51 -5.22 13.96
C ARG A 81 -3.37 -6.30 14.64
N ASN A 82 -4.47 -6.72 14.01
CA ASN A 82 -5.32 -7.78 14.53
C ASN A 82 -4.67 -9.16 14.48
N ARG A 83 -3.94 -9.50 13.41
CA ARG A 83 -3.16 -10.77 13.34
C ARG A 83 -2.20 -10.92 14.52
N ARG A 84 -1.52 -9.84 14.89
CA ARG A 84 -0.58 -9.86 16.02
C ARG A 84 -1.26 -10.12 17.35
N ILE A 85 -2.46 -9.58 17.54
CA ILE A 85 -3.19 -9.67 18.81
C ILE A 85 -3.95 -10.99 18.95
N PHE A 86 -4.62 -11.42 17.88
CA PHE A 86 -5.57 -12.54 17.95
C PHE A 86 -4.97 -13.84 17.45
N ASP A 87 -4.06 -13.78 16.48
CA ASP A 87 -3.50 -14.98 15.85
C ASP A 87 -2.06 -15.25 16.29
N ASN A 88 -1.44 -14.32 17.04
CA ASN A 88 -0.02 -14.35 17.42
C ASN A 88 0.91 -14.57 16.20
N THR A 89 0.50 -14.03 15.04
CA THR A 89 1.28 -14.06 13.80
C THR A 89 1.72 -12.66 13.42
N THR A 90 2.86 -12.55 12.75
CA THR A 90 3.42 -11.26 12.32
C THR A 90 3.85 -11.34 10.88
N LEU A 91 3.53 -10.30 10.10
CA LEU A 91 4.04 -10.09 8.76
C LEU A 91 5.00 -8.89 8.77
N ARG A 92 6.01 -8.95 7.91
CA ARG A 92 6.88 -7.80 7.65
C ARG A 92 6.14 -6.76 6.79
N PRO A 93 6.58 -5.48 6.81
CA PRO A 93 5.96 -4.42 6.00
C PRO A 93 5.86 -4.76 4.51
N ASP A 94 6.88 -5.42 3.94
CA ASP A 94 6.88 -5.85 2.53
C ASP A 94 5.79 -6.89 2.24
N GLN A 95 5.55 -7.82 3.16
CA GLN A 95 4.51 -8.84 3.00
C GLN A 95 3.10 -8.24 3.12
N VAL A 96 2.90 -7.27 4.01
CA VAL A 96 1.62 -6.53 4.08
C VAL A 96 1.42 -5.68 2.84
N PHE A 97 2.49 -5.09 2.31
CA PHE A 97 2.45 -4.36 1.04
C PHE A 97 2.03 -5.24 -0.14
N GLU A 98 2.52 -6.48 -0.23
CA GLU A 98 2.05 -7.44 -1.25
C GLU A 98 0.54 -7.72 -1.14
N LEU A 99 0.01 -7.84 0.09
CA LEU A 99 -1.44 -7.98 0.31
C LEU A 99 -2.21 -6.74 -0.16
N ILE A 100 -1.69 -5.54 0.10
CA ILE A 100 -2.29 -4.28 -0.36
C ILE A 100 -2.33 -4.23 -1.88
N GLN A 101 -1.25 -4.59 -2.57
CA GLN A 101 -1.22 -4.63 -4.03
C GLN A 101 -2.30 -5.59 -4.57
N ASN A 102 -2.40 -6.78 -3.99
CA ASN A 102 -3.41 -7.78 -4.38
C ASN A 102 -4.84 -7.28 -4.14
N ASP A 103 -5.12 -6.67 -2.98
CA ASP A 103 -6.44 -6.14 -2.64
C ASP A 103 -6.84 -5.01 -3.60
N VAL A 104 -5.95 -4.03 -3.83
CA VAL A 104 -6.17 -2.92 -4.76
C VAL A 104 -6.41 -3.42 -6.18
N LEU A 105 -5.60 -4.36 -6.67
CA LEU A 105 -5.74 -4.92 -8.02
C LEU A 105 -7.01 -5.76 -8.16
N THR A 106 -7.43 -6.48 -7.12
CA THR A 106 -8.67 -7.26 -7.13
C THR A 106 -9.90 -6.36 -7.08
N GLY A 107 -9.91 -5.33 -6.23
CA GLY A 107 -10.97 -4.32 -6.19
C GLY A 107 -11.16 -3.59 -7.52
N ARG A 108 -10.06 -3.34 -8.26
CA ARG A 108 -10.10 -2.82 -9.64
C ARG A 108 -10.83 -3.75 -10.61
N ARG A 109 -10.61 -5.06 -10.51
CA ARG A 109 -11.26 -6.07 -11.37
C ARG A 109 -12.75 -6.19 -11.10
N ALA A 110 -13.16 -6.16 -9.83
CA ALA A 110 -14.57 -6.27 -9.44
C ALA A 110 -15.40 -5.03 -9.79
N SER A 111 -14.79 -3.83 -9.76
CA SER A 111 -15.51 -2.56 -9.94
C SER A 111 -15.72 -2.14 -11.41
N GLY A 112 -15.24 -2.92 -12.39
CA GLY A 112 -15.48 -2.70 -13.83
C GLY A 112 -15.08 -1.32 -14.38
N THR A 113 -14.29 -0.53 -13.64
CA THR A 113 -13.91 0.84 -14.04
C THR A 113 -12.55 0.80 -14.74
N PRO A 114 -12.45 1.04 -16.06
CA PRO A 114 -11.18 1.17 -16.75
C PRO A 114 -10.53 2.50 -16.34
N LEU A 115 -9.24 2.51 -16.04
CA LEU A 115 -8.50 3.77 -15.93
C LEU A 115 -8.34 4.33 -17.35
N LEU A 116 -8.78 5.57 -17.54
CA LEU A 116 -8.38 6.38 -18.69
C LEU A 116 -6.86 6.57 -18.64
N GLY A 117 -6.18 6.11 -19.69
CA GLY A 117 -4.77 6.41 -19.98
C GLY A 117 -3.78 5.44 -19.35
N GLU A 118 -3.22 4.57 -20.19
CA GLU A 118 -2.08 3.70 -19.91
C GLU A 118 -0.77 4.42 -19.48
N GLU A 119 -0.78 5.73 -19.23
CA GLU A 119 0.46 6.52 -19.12
C GLU A 119 1.02 6.73 -17.69
N LEU A 120 0.33 6.33 -16.61
CA LEU A 120 0.87 6.54 -15.25
C LEU A 120 1.19 5.27 -14.45
N LEU A 121 0.90 4.08 -14.99
CA LEU A 121 1.16 2.80 -14.27
C LEU A 121 1.78 1.69 -15.13
N VAL A 122 1.81 1.81 -16.46
CA VAL A 122 2.34 0.74 -17.34
C VAL A 122 3.87 0.77 -17.45
N SER A 123 4.52 1.93 -17.21
CA SER A 123 5.98 2.04 -17.37
C SER A 123 6.82 1.35 -16.28
N GLN A 124 6.24 0.94 -15.15
CA GLN A 124 7.00 0.29 -14.07
C GLN A 124 6.61 -1.16 -13.78
N VAL A 125 5.37 -1.57 -14.07
CA VAL A 125 4.93 -2.95 -13.83
C VAL A 125 5.56 -3.93 -14.83
N PHE A 126 5.88 -3.49 -16.06
CA PHE A 126 6.57 -4.34 -17.04
C PHE A 126 8.09 -4.43 -16.89
N MET A 127 8.75 -3.57 -16.08
CA MET A 127 10.22 -3.64 -15.92
C MET A 127 10.69 -4.56 -14.79
N PHE A 128 9.84 -4.92 -13.83
CA PHE A 128 10.27 -5.76 -12.69
C PHE A 128 9.94 -7.25 -12.82
N SER A 129 9.13 -7.67 -13.80
CA SER A 129 8.88 -9.10 -14.05
C SER A 129 9.96 -9.81 -14.89
N PHE A 130 11.09 -9.16 -15.23
CA PHE A 130 12.17 -9.77 -16.01
C PHE A 130 13.51 -9.94 -15.28
N ARG A 131 13.55 -9.85 -13.94
CA ARG A 131 14.80 -10.09 -13.20
C ARG A 131 14.65 -10.93 -11.94
N SER A 132 14.22 -12.18 -12.11
CA SER A 132 14.77 -13.35 -11.39
C SER A 132 14.07 -14.65 -11.83
N SER A 133 14.47 -15.19 -12.98
CA SER A 133 14.32 -16.62 -13.26
C SER A 133 15.53 -17.07 -14.07
N SER A 134 16.70 -17.03 -13.42
CA SER A 134 17.87 -17.77 -13.89
C SER A 134 17.73 -19.20 -13.39
N ASP A 135 17.92 -20.16 -14.30
CA ASP A 135 18.17 -21.58 -14.04
C ASP A 135 17.00 -22.45 -13.56
N ARG A 136 16.13 -22.83 -14.51
CA ARG A 136 15.47 -24.15 -14.46
C ARG A 136 15.00 -24.68 -15.82
N GLU A 137 15.87 -24.69 -16.83
CA GLU A 137 15.69 -25.56 -18.00
C GLU A 137 17.02 -25.75 -18.74
N GLN A 138 17.81 -26.72 -18.28
CA GLN A 138 18.71 -27.45 -19.17
C GLN A 138 18.26 -28.91 -19.20
N ALA A 139 18.27 -29.49 -20.42
CA ALA A 139 18.00 -30.87 -20.80
C ALA A 139 16.56 -31.22 -21.21
N SER A 140 16.26 -31.12 -22.52
CA SER A 140 15.95 -32.29 -23.37
C SER A 140 15.85 -31.86 -24.85
N ILE A 141 16.86 -32.18 -25.67
CA ILE A 141 16.78 -33.15 -26.78
C ILE A 141 16.08 -32.61 -28.06
N MET A 142 16.93 -32.43 -29.08
CA MET A 142 16.71 -32.41 -30.54
C MET A 142 16.02 -31.19 -31.18
#